data_AF-A0A6M1YRR2-F1
#
_entry.id   AF-A0A6M1YRR2-F1
#
_cell.length_a   1.000
_cell.length_b   1.000
_cell.length_c   1.000
_cell.angle_alpha   90.00
_cell.angle_beta   90.00
_cell.angle_gamma   90.00
#
_symmetry.space_group_name_H-M   'P 1'
#
loop_
_entity.id
_entity.type
_entity.pdbx_description
1 polymer ?
#
loop_
_entity_poly.entity_id
_entity_poly.type
_entity_poly.pdbx_seq_one_letter_code
_entity_poly.pdbx_strand_id
1 'polypeptide(L)'
;MTTSSASIRASSDRIPTLAALSTKKFYESQKIATDSFRVKHLDLCSTFTKAILERKTHLFSENLSDGNYCIFTTGSDGRLEKLSDRESPVEVIVYSSDSSSEEVILKLQEFVRDRKDFFQDIESKNKNSKLCETSRKIIPTRGLHSRFLAGDKKEYENYLKELISQIKNMPIKEYNLFKKDFVRFSIRSLNKCNSNKLIDALDLTKGLIFFDGKNFRKKATKYSHLRSIQYKLDKAICDHIREKLSEKESFEFLTKMPANINDLIDYLSSNKLLDKISVAEKEILKKAYNLSLMYLHIAQNLYVAMNKSIEIKLEGSQLKELQDNFNTTYKILQKIQ
;
A
#
# COMPACT_ATOMS: atom_id res chain seq x y z
N MET A 1 17.63 32.72 -46.73
CA MET A 1 18.34 31.67 -45.98
C MET A 1 17.74 31.63 -44.58
N THR A 2 16.87 30.66 -44.32
CA THR A 2 16.19 30.46 -43.03
C THR A 2 16.53 29.06 -42.55
N THR A 3 17.36 28.96 -41.52
CA THR A 3 17.67 27.71 -40.84
C THR A 3 16.59 27.42 -39.79
N SER A 4 15.73 26.46 -40.13
CA SER A 4 14.77 25.83 -39.23
C SER A 4 15.52 24.90 -38.27
N SER A 5 15.48 25.21 -36.98
CA SER A 5 15.90 24.28 -35.92
C SER A 5 14.69 23.45 -35.50
N ALA A 6 14.65 22.20 -35.97
CA ALA A 6 13.65 21.22 -35.57
C ALA A 6 13.80 20.92 -34.07
N SER A 7 12.84 21.39 -33.27
CA SER A 7 12.68 20.93 -31.89
C SER A 7 12.09 19.51 -31.95
N ILE A 8 12.88 18.51 -31.57
CA ILE A 8 12.38 17.18 -31.26
C ILE A 8 11.63 17.30 -29.92
N ARG A 9 10.37 17.74 -29.98
CA ARG A 9 9.42 17.48 -28.91
C ARG A 9 9.10 15.99 -29.01
N ALA A 10 9.65 15.19 -28.12
CA ALA A 10 9.12 13.87 -27.85
C ALA A 10 7.67 14.07 -27.41
N SER A 11 6.75 13.89 -28.36
CA SER A 11 5.33 13.87 -28.08
C SER A 11 5.12 12.80 -27.03
N SER A 12 4.37 13.15 -26.00
CA SER A 12 3.70 12.22 -25.12
C SER A 12 2.86 11.29 -25.99
N ASP A 13 3.45 10.20 -26.46
CA ASP A 13 2.73 9.15 -27.14
C ASP A 13 1.78 8.55 -26.11
N ARG A 14 0.56 9.05 -26.21
CA ARG A 14 -0.62 8.64 -25.48
C ARG A 14 -0.81 7.16 -25.77
N ILE A 15 -0.25 6.31 -24.92
CA ILE A 15 -0.83 5.00 -24.70
C ILE A 15 -2.28 5.28 -24.29
N PRO A 16 -3.29 4.88 -25.07
CA PRO A 16 -4.68 5.09 -24.67
C PRO A 16 -4.85 4.40 -23.33
N THR A 17 -5.07 5.18 -22.27
CA THR A 17 -5.52 4.62 -20.99
C THR A 17 -6.73 3.76 -21.30
N LEU A 18 -6.79 2.52 -20.81
CA LEU A 18 -7.92 1.60 -21.01
C LEU A 18 -9.30 2.23 -20.72
N ALA A 19 -9.34 3.34 -19.97
CA ALA A 19 -10.49 4.23 -19.83
C ALA A 19 -11.07 4.79 -21.15
N ALA A 20 -10.27 4.90 -22.21
CA ALA A 20 -10.66 5.36 -23.54
C ALA A 20 -11.18 4.23 -24.45
N LEU A 21 -10.91 2.96 -24.11
CA LEU A 21 -11.53 1.81 -24.79
C LEU A 21 -12.92 1.57 -24.20
N SER A 22 -13.84 2.47 -24.55
CA SER A 22 -15.30 2.42 -24.39
C SER A 22 -15.83 1.62 -23.20
N THR A 23 -16.17 2.35 -22.13
CA THR A 23 -17.01 1.93 -20.99
C THR A 23 -18.28 1.14 -21.36
N LYS A 24 -18.74 1.21 -22.62
CA LYS A 24 -19.86 0.42 -23.15
C LYS A 24 -19.48 -1.04 -23.51
N LYS A 25 -18.31 -1.28 -24.13
CA LYS A 25 -17.81 -2.63 -24.46
C LYS A 25 -17.29 -3.40 -23.24
N PHE A 26 -16.89 -2.69 -22.18
CA PHE A 26 -16.43 -3.29 -20.93
C PHE A 26 -17.57 -3.99 -20.15
N TYR A 27 -18.79 -3.46 -20.21
CA TYR A 27 -19.98 -4.12 -19.64
C TYR A 27 -20.40 -5.36 -20.43
N GLU A 28 -20.31 -5.32 -21.76
CA GLU A 28 -20.66 -6.45 -22.63
C GLU A 28 -19.62 -7.59 -22.60
N SER A 29 -18.45 -7.37 -21.99
CA SER A 29 -17.40 -8.39 -21.91
C SER A 29 -16.54 -8.27 -20.65
N GLN A 30 -17.19 -8.22 -19.48
CA GLN A 30 -16.50 -8.21 -18.17
C GLN A 30 -15.42 -9.31 -18.08
N LYS A 31 -15.67 -10.49 -18.67
CA LYS A 31 -14.71 -11.60 -18.77
C LYS A 31 -13.46 -11.23 -19.60
N ILE A 32 -13.62 -10.67 -20.80
CA ILE A 32 -12.50 -10.28 -21.69
C ILE A 32 -11.67 -9.16 -21.07
N ALA A 33 -12.32 -8.20 -20.41
CA ALA A 33 -11.61 -7.09 -19.79
C ALA A 33 -10.84 -7.52 -18.52
N THR A 34 -11.38 -8.46 -17.74
CA THR A 34 -10.70 -9.03 -16.57
C THR A 34 -9.53 -9.92 -17.00
N ASP A 35 -9.70 -10.73 -18.05
CA ASP A 35 -8.66 -11.62 -18.57
C ASP A 35 -7.55 -10.84 -19.29
N SER A 36 -7.87 -9.79 -20.06
CA SER A 36 -6.87 -8.91 -20.70
C SER A 36 -6.08 -8.07 -19.69
N PHE A 37 -6.67 -7.72 -18.54
CA PHE A 37 -5.97 -7.03 -17.45
C PHE A 37 -5.04 -7.99 -16.70
N ARG A 38 -5.52 -9.21 -16.42
CA ARG A 38 -4.78 -10.28 -15.74
C ARG A 38 -3.51 -10.69 -16.48
N VAL A 39 -3.58 -10.89 -17.81
CA VAL A 39 -2.43 -11.30 -18.64
C VAL A 39 -1.40 -10.19 -18.78
N LYS A 40 -1.80 -8.92 -18.76
CA LYS A 40 -0.87 -7.80 -18.93
C LYS A 40 -0.29 -7.24 -17.64
N HIS A 41 -0.91 -7.40 -16.47
CA HIS A 41 -0.58 -6.56 -15.30
C HIS A 41 -0.03 -7.29 -14.06
N LEU A 42 -0.04 -8.62 -13.99
CA LEU A 42 0.55 -9.34 -12.85
C LEU A 42 2.05 -9.02 -12.65
N ASP A 43 2.81 -8.83 -13.74
CA ASP A 43 4.24 -8.47 -13.69
C ASP A 43 4.52 -6.97 -13.86
N LEU A 44 3.59 -6.19 -14.41
CA LEU A 44 3.78 -4.75 -14.67
C LEU A 44 3.47 -3.84 -13.46
N CYS A 45 2.72 -4.33 -12.46
CA CYS A 45 2.37 -3.55 -11.26
C CYS A 45 3.61 -2.98 -10.55
N SER A 46 4.69 -3.75 -10.44
CA SER A 46 5.93 -3.31 -9.77
C SER A 46 6.66 -2.22 -10.55
N THR A 47 6.72 -2.33 -11.88
CA THR A 47 7.42 -1.38 -12.76
C THR A 47 6.69 -0.04 -12.82
N PHE A 48 5.36 -0.04 -12.99
CA PHE A 48 4.58 1.19 -12.96
C PHE A 48 4.65 1.89 -11.60
N THR A 49 4.60 1.13 -10.51
CA THR A 49 4.61 1.75 -9.18
C THR A 49 5.98 2.32 -8.81
N LYS A 50 7.08 1.68 -9.24
CA LYS A 50 8.44 2.24 -9.09
C LYS A 50 8.59 3.54 -9.88
N ALA A 51 8.15 3.59 -11.14
CA ALA A 51 8.20 4.80 -11.94
C ALA A 51 7.35 5.96 -11.35
N ILE A 52 6.22 5.64 -10.72
CA ILE A 52 5.42 6.62 -9.97
C ILE A 52 6.19 7.16 -8.77
N LEU A 53 6.84 6.27 -8.00
CA LEU A 53 7.64 6.69 -6.85
C LEU A 53 8.84 7.53 -7.29
N GLU A 54 9.60 7.11 -8.30
CA GLU A 54 10.76 7.83 -8.83
C GLU A 54 10.38 9.24 -9.30
N ARG A 55 9.26 9.36 -10.03
CA ARG A 55 8.73 10.66 -10.45
C ARG A 55 8.40 11.55 -9.24
N LYS A 56 7.83 10.98 -8.17
CA LYS A 56 7.54 11.72 -6.92
C LYS A 56 8.83 12.11 -6.23
N THR A 57 9.78 11.20 -6.05
CA THR A 57 11.10 11.46 -5.46
C THR A 57 11.78 12.62 -6.17
N HIS A 58 11.88 12.56 -7.50
CA HIS A 58 12.45 13.65 -8.31
C HIS A 58 11.72 14.98 -8.08
N LEU A 59 10.39 14.94 -8.12
CA LEU A 59 9.55 16.09 -7.92
C LEU A 59 9.76 16.76 -6.55
N PHE A 60 9.80 15.97 -5.47
CA PHE A 60 10.02 16.48 -4.12
C PHE A 60 11.48 16.92 -3.92
N SER A 61 12.46 16.21 -4.47
CA SER A 61 13.86 16.59 -4.34
C SER A 61 14.19 17.89 -5.06
N GLU A 62 13.63 18.15 -6.24
CA GLU A 62 13.93 19.40 -6.97
C GLU A 62 13.34 20.64 -6.31
N ASN A 63 12.21 20.49 -5.61
CA ASN A 63 11.48 21.64 -5.08
C ASN A 63 11.70 21.85 -3.57
N LEU A 64 12.14 20.81 -2.85
CA LEU A 64 12.09 20.73 -1.38
C LEU A 64 13.26 19.90 -0.79
N SER A 65 14.46 19.93 -1.38
CA SER A 65 15.63 19.21 -0.84
C SER A 65 16.28 19.87 0.37
N ASP A 66 16.15 21.19 0.49
CA ASP A 66 16.97 21.96 1.42
C ASP A 66 16.23 22.18 2.75
N GLY A 67 16.79 21.64 3.85
CA GLY A 67 16.36 21.91 5.22
C GLY A 67 16.51 20.74 6.18
N ASN A 68 16.23 21.01 7.47
CA ASN A 68 16.31 20.03 8.57
C ASN A 68 15.01 19.22 8.70
N TYR A 69 14.60 18.56 7.60
CA TYR A 69 13.41 17.71 7.56
C TYR A 69 13.60 16.56 6.59
N CYS A 70 12.71 15.58 6.66
CA CYS A 70 12.56 14.56 5.64
C CYS A 70 11.08 14.35 5.28
N ILE A 71 10.85 14.07 4.01
CA ILE A 71 9.53 13.86 3.43
C ILE A 71 9.41 12.38 3.12
N PHE A 72 8.31 11.79 3.55
CA PHE A 72 7.96 10.40 3.26
C PHE A 72 6.63 10.31 2.55
N THR A 73 6.45 9.22 1.82
CA THR A 73 5.11 8.71 1.50
C THR A 73 4.80 7.43 2.27
N THR A 74 3.54 7.18 2.58
CA THR A 74 3.10 6.00 3.34
C THR A 74 1.90 5.33 2.66
N GLY A 75 1.19 4.45 3.38
CA GLY A 75 -0.03 3.86 2.86
C GLY A 75 0.26 3.00 1.64
N SER A 76 -0.58 3.10 0.60
CA SER A 76 -0.40 2.31 -0.62
C SER A 76 0.73 2.82 -1.51
N ASP A 77 1.11 4.10 -1.45
CA ASP A 77 2.32 4.59 -2.12
C ASP A 77 3.57 3.96 -1.50
N GLY A 78 3.68 3.99 -0.18
CA GLY A 78 4.85 3.46 0.54
C GLY A 78 5.07 1.95 0.40
N ARG A 79 4.01 1.20 0.07
CA ARG A 79 4.06 -0.26 -0.21
C ARG A 79 4.18 -0.60 -1.71
N LEU A 80 4.27 0.41 -2.57
CA LEU A 80 4.24 0.25 -4.02
C LEU A 80 3.02 -0.54 -4.51
N GLU A 81 1.84 -0.11 -4.06
CA GLU A 81 0.53 -0.72 -4.36
C GLU A 81 -0.34 0.15 -5.28
N LYS A 82 0.19 1.18 -5.96
CA LYS A 82 -0.64 2.08 -6.79
C LYS A 82 -0.32 1.94 -8.27
N LEU A 83 -1.35 1.71 -9.07
CA LEU A 83 -1.24 1.71 -10.53
C LEU A 83 -1.38 3.09 -11.16
N SER A 84 -1.99 4.05 -10.47
CA SER A 84 -2.05 5.44 -10.92
C SER A 84 -2.21 6.41 -9.76
N ASP A 85 -1.83 7.67 -10.00
CA ASP A 85 -1.97 8.77 -9.05
C ASP A 85 -3.44 9.26 -8.92
N ARG A 86 -4.34 8.83 -9.81
CA ARG A 86 -5.75 9.26 -9.84
C ARG A 86 -6.66 8.42 -8.93
N GLU A 87 -6.25 7.20 -8.58
CA GLU A 87 -7.09 6.21 -7.88
C GLU A 87 -7.11 6.38 -6.36
N SER A 88 -6.07 7.02 -5.81
CA SER A 88 -5.95 7.28 -4.38
C SER A 88 -4.98 8.44 -4.17
N PRO A 89 -5.31 9.40 -3.29
CA PRO A 89 -4.41 10.49 -2.94
C PRO A 89 -3.06 9.98 -2.44
N VAL A 90 -1.98 10.71 -2.74
CA VAL A 90 -0.67 10.47 -2.13
C VAL A 90 -0.72 10.83 -0.66
N GLU A 91 -0.34 9.88 0.20
CA GLU A 91 -0.23 10.14 1.63
C GLU A 91 1.20 10.63 1.91
N VAL A 92 1.36 11.86 2.39
CA VAL A 92 2.67 12.49 2.65
C VAL A 92 2.84 12.70 4.15
N ILE A 93 4.01 12.33 4.68
CA ILE A 93 4.44 12.62 6.04
C ILE A 93 5.67 13.53 5.96
N VAL A 94 5.63 14.66 6.65
CA VAL A 94 6.82 15.49 6.90
C VAL A 94 7.32 15.17 8.30
N TYR A 95 8.60 14.84 8.43
CA TYR A 95 9.26 14.67 9.72
C TYR A 95 10.36 15.71 9.88
N SER A 96 10.41 16.33 11.06
CA SER A 96 11.53 17.15 11.51
C SER A 96 11.73 16.95 13.01
N SER A 97 12.99 16.86 13.44
CA SER A 97 13.37 16.82 14.84
C SER A 97 13.11 18.15 15.56
N ASP A 98 13.10 19.26 14.80
CA ASP A 98 12.82 20.62 15.28
C ASP A 98 11.39 21.06 14.92
N SER A 99 10.95 22.22 15.42
CA SER A 99 9.65 22.84 15.09
C SER A 99 9.58 23.43 13.66
N SER A 100 10.57 23.14 12.81
CA SER A 100 10.66 23.65 11.43
C SER A 100 9.64 23.02 10.46
N SER A 101 8.85 22.04 10.92
CA SER A 101 7.91 21.32 10.07
C SER A 101 6.77 22.21 9.54
N GLU A 102 6.36 23.26 10.24
CA GLU A 102 5.21 24.10 9.84
C GLU A 102 5.46 24.88 8.53
N GLU A 103 6.64 25.51 8.37
CA GLU A 103 6.97 26.25 7.14
C GLU A 103 7.07 25.32 5.93
N VAL A 104 7.64 24.14 6.12
CA VAL A 104 7.78 23.11 5.08
C VAL A 104 6.42 22.54 4.69
N ILE A 105 5.51 22.36 5.65
CA ILE A 105 4.14 21.92 5.39
C ILE A 105 3.39 22.97 4.59
N LEU A 106 3.54 24.25 4.90
CA LEU A 106 2.90 25.31 4.12
C LEU A 106 3.42 25.32 2.67
N LYS A 107 4.75 25.22 2.47
CA LYS A 107 5.35 25.09 1.13
C LYS A 107 4.86 23.84 0.39
N LEU A 108 4.78 22.71 1.09
CA LEU A 108 4.25 21.47 0.55
C LEU A 108 2.77 21.58 0.19
N GLN A 109 1.96 22.21 1.05
CA GLN A 109 0.55 22.45 0.81
C GLN A 109 0.33 23.35 -0.40
N GLU A 110 1.11 24.42 -0.56
CA GLU A 110 1.11 25.25 -1.76
C GLU A 110 1.52 24.45 -3.00
N PHE A 111 2.60 23.67 -2.89
CA PHE A 111 3.11 22.84 -3.97
C PHE A 111 2.10 21.78 -4.47
N VAL A 112 1.34 21.18 -3.54
CA VAL A 112 0.35 20.15 -3.88
C VAL A 112 -1.05 20.71 -4.15
N ARG A 113 -1.36 21.94 -3.74
CA ARG A 113 -2.70 22.56 -3.86
C ARG A 113 -3.21 22.57 -5.31
N ASP A 114 -2.32 22.83 -6.27
CA ASP A 114 -2.68 22.93 -7.69
C ASP A 114 -2.61 21.59 -8.44
N ARG A 115 -2.30 20.50 -7.73
CA ARG A 115 -2.04 19.17 -8.30
C ARG A 115 -3.19 18.21 -8.00
N LYS A 116 -3.98 17.90 -9.03
CA LYS A 116 -5.13 16.96 -8.96
C LYS A 116 -4.77 15.51 -8.60
N ASP A 117 -3.50 15.19 -8.50
CA ASP A 117 -2.94 13.91 -8.06
C ASP A 117 -2.72 13.84 -6.53
N PHE A 118 -2.82 14.97 -5.83
CA PHE A 118 -2.63 15.08 -4.38
C PHE A 118 -3.93 15.51 -3.71
N PHE A 119 -4.71 14.55 -3.21
CA PHE A 119 -6.05 14.79 -2.64
C PHE A 119 -6.16 14.41 -1.14
N GLN A 120 -5.06 14.37 -0.39
CA GLN A 120 -5.07 14.13 1.05
C GLN A 120 -4.32 15.25 1.79
N ASP A 121 -4.81 15.56 2.98
CA ASP A 121 -4.14 16.44 3.93
C ASP A 121 -2.73 15.92 4.19
N ILE A 122 -1.72 16.78 4.04
CA ILE A 122 -0.33 16.46 4.37
C ILE A 122 -0.22 16.28 5.88
N GLU A 123 0.31 15.14 6.33
CA GLU A 123 0.50 14.86 7.75
C GLU A 123 1.84 15.42 8.25
N SER A 124 1.80 16.21 9.33
CA SER A 124 2.98 16.60 10.10
C SER A 124 3.32 15.57 11.16
N LYS A 125 4.59 15.21 11.26
CA LYS A 125 5.16 14.45 12.38
C LYS A 125 6.45 15.14 12.83
N ASN A 126 6.76 15.03 14.12
CA ASN A 126 7.99 15.53 14.73
C ASN A 126 8.52 14.54 15.76
N LYS A 127 9.62 14.86 16.44
CA LYS A 127 10.21 14.01 17.49
C LYS A 127 9.23 13.63 18.62
N ASN A 128 8.25 14.49 18.91
CA ASN A 128 7.22 14.23 19.92
C ASN A 128 5.99 13.50 19.36
N SER A 129 5.96 13.24 18.06
CA SER A 129 4.84 12.61 17.41
C SER A 129 4.90 11.10 17.55
N LYS A 130 3.74 10.50 17.84
CA LYS A 130 3.59 9.06 17.79
C LYS A 130 3.55 8.60 16.34
N LEU A 131 4.69 8.11 15.84
CA LEU A 131 4.88 7.56 14.49
C LEU A 131 4.09 6.26 14.32
N CYS A 132 3.94 5.51 15.41
CA CYS A 132 3.08 4.33 15.49
C CYS A 132 1.60 4.67 15.73
N GLU A 133 1.15 5.94 15.69
CA GLU A 133 -0.25 6.31 15.95
C GLU A 133 -0.88 7.07 14.77
N THR A 134 -2.13 6.71 14.44
CA THR A 134 -2.98 7.41 13.48
C THR A 134 -4.37 7.56 14.06
N SER A 135 -4.90 8.80 14.11
CA SER A 135 -6.25 9.09 14.62
C SER A 135 -6.54 8.44 15.99
N ARG A 136 -5.57 8.51 16.92
CA ARG A 136 -5.63 7.92 18.27
C ARG A 136 -5.58 6.39 18.33
N LYS A 137 -5.24 5.71 17.23
CA LYS A 137 -5.05 4.26 17.17
C LYS A 137 -3.60 3.91 16.92
N ILE A 138 -3.10 2.92 17.64
CA ILE A 138 -1.73 2.40 17.47
C ILE A 138 -1.68 1.46 16.26
N ILE A 139 -1.03 1.92 15.19
CA ILE A 139 -0.87 1.25 13.90
C ILE A 139 0.58 1.44 13.40
N PRO A 140 1.51 0.56 13.82
CA PRO A 140 2.92 0.64 13.39
C PRO A 140 3.10 0.61 11.87
N THR A 141 2.17 -0.01 11.13
CA THR A 141 2.16 -0.13 9.67
C THR A 141 2.47 1.19 8.95
N ARG A 142 1.94 2.33 9.44
CA ARG A 142 2.13 3.63 8.76
C ARG A 142 3.60 4.07 8.82
N GLY A 143 4.25 3.87 9.97
CA GLY A 143 5.67 4.14 10.15
C GLY A 143 6.55 3.12 9.42
N LEU A 144 6.26 1.82 9.57
CA LEU A 144 7.00 0.73 8.94
C LEU A 144 7.05 0.85 7.41
N HIS A 145 5.93 1.22 6.78
CA HIS A 145 5.82 1.34 5.33
C HIS A 145 5.96 2.78 4.84
N SER A 146 6.63 3.64 5.60
CA SER A 146 7.03 4.95 5.12
C SER A 146 8.23 4.85 4.16
N ARG A 147 8.21 5.62 3.09
CA ARG A 147 9.26 5.65 2.06
C ARG A 147 9.78 7.05 1.90
N PHE A 148 11.09 7.19 2.06
CA PHE A 148 11.77 8.46 1.90
C PHE A 148 11.62 8.99 0.47
N LEU A 149 11.24 10.25 0.35
CA LEU A 149 11.09 10.96 -0.92
C LEU A 149 12.18 12.02 -1.09
N ALA A 150 12.40 12.86 -0.08
CA ALA A 150 13.35 13.97 -0.12
C ALA A 150 13.72 14.44 1.29
N GLY A 151 14.78 15.25 1.38
CA GLY A 151 15.22 15.92 2.61
C GLY A 151 16.54 15.39 3.17
N ASP A 152 16.80 15.70 4.44
CA ASP A 152 18.07 15.44 5.10
C ASP A 152 18.21 13.99 5.57
N LYS A 153 19.41 13.44 5.37
CA LYS A 153 19.73 12.05 5.74
C LYS A 153 19.75 11.85 7.25
N LYS A 154 20.26 12.81 8.03
CA LYS A 154 20.29 12.70 9.49
C LYS A 154 18.88 12.71 10.06
N GLU A 155 17.96 13.48 9.48
CA GLU A 155 16.54 13.44 9.84
C GLU A 155 15.87 12.11 9.48
N TYR A 156 16.22 11.50 8.35
CA TYR A 156 15.79 10.12 8.04
C TYR A 156 16.27 9.11 9.09
N GLU A 157 17.53 9.22 9.53
CA GLU A 157 18.06 8.35 10.59
C GLU A 157 17.36 8.59 11.94
N ASN A 158 17.06 9.85 12.28
CA ASN A 158 16.32 10.23 13.49
C ASN A 158 14.91 9.65 13.48
N TYR A 159 14.21 9.73 12.34
CA TYR A 159 12.90 9.13 12.14
C TYR A 159 12.92 7.62 12.40
N LEU A 160 13.90 6.88 11.86
CA LEU A 160 14.01 5.44 12.08
C LEU A 160 14.31 5.10 13.54
N LYS A 161 15.22 5.85 14.18
CA LYS A 161 15.54 5.67 15.61
C LYS A 161 14.30 5.88 16.49
N GLU A 162 13.51 6.91 16.20
CA GLU A 162 12.26 7.20 16.90
C GLU A 162 11.23 6.10 16.68
N LEU A 163 11.05 5.63 15.43
CA LEU A 163 10.16 4.51 15.12
C LEU A 163 10.56 3.23 15.85
N ILE A 164 11.85 2.89 15.87
CA ILE A 164 12.39 1.73 16.58
C ILE A 164 12.14 1.86 18.08
N SER A 165 12.44 3.03 18.65
CA SER A 165 12.19 3.31 20.07
C SER A 165 10.71 3.12 20.41
N GLN A 166 9.80 3.68 19.61
CA GLN A 166 8.36 3.52 19.82
C GLN A 166 7.92 2.06 19.69
N ILE A 167 8.43 1.31 18.71
CA ILE A 167 8.10 -0.11 18.56
C ILE A 167 8.61 -0.91 19.77
N LYS A 168 9.86 -0.74 20.20
CA LYS A 168 10.46 -1.49 21.31
C LYS A 168 9.82 -1.14 22.65
N ASN A 169 9.59 0.14 22.90
CA ASN A 169 9.08 0.66 24.16
C ASN A 169 7.55 0.75 24.22
N MET A 170 6.83 0.32 23.17
CA MET A 170 5.36 0.34 23.17
C MET A 170 4.82 -0.47 24.36
N PRO A 171 3.93 0.13 25.18
CA PRO A 171 3.29 -0.57 26.28
C PRO A 171 2.56 -1.84 25.81
N ILE A 172 2.63 -2.93 26.59
CA ILE A 172 1.96 -4.20 26.25
C ILE A 172 0.47 -4.01 25.97
N LYS A 173 -0.21 -3.12 26.72
CA LYS A 173 -1.63 -2.80 26.51
C LYS A 173 -1.87 -2.22 25.10
N GLU A 174 -1.07 -1.26 24.67
CA GLU A 174 -1.15 -0.65 23.34
C GLU A 174 -0.80 -1.64 22.23
N TYR A 175 0.24 -2.45 22.43
CA TYR A 175 0.60 -3.49 21.48
C TYR A 175 -0.50 -4.55 21.33
N ASN A 176 -1.18 -4.90 22.42
CA ASN A 176 -2.34 -5.78 22.40
C ASN A 176 -3.54 -5.17 21.67
N LEU A 177 -3.73 -3.84 21.71
CA LEU A 177 -4.75 -3.16 20.91
C LEU A 177 -4.43 -3.28 19.41
N PHE A 178 -3.18 -3.06 19.00
CA PHE A 178 -2.77 -3.28 17.60
C PHE A 178 -3.10 -4.71 17.14
N LYS A 179 -2.71 -5.72 17.93
CA LYS A 179 -3.02 -7.14 17.63
C LYS A 179 -4.53 -7.40 17.55
N LYS A 180 -5.33 -6.79 18.44
CA LYS A 180 -6.78 -7.00 18.49
C LYS A 180 -7.50 -6.32 17.33
N ASP A 181 -7.23 -5.04 17.13
CA ASP A 181 -8.02 -4.15 16.29
C ASP A 181 -7.62 -4.23 14.81
N PHE A 182 -6.37 -4.62 14.52
CA PHE A 182 -5.87 -4.72 13.16
C PHE A 182 -5.62 -6.16 12.77
N VAL A 183 -4.74 -6.88 13.49
CA VAL A 183 -4.33 -8.24 13.10
C VAL A 183 -5.48 -9.25 13.24
N ARG A 184 -6.06 -9.37 14.44
CA ARG A 184 -7.15 -10.33 14.68
C ARG A 184 -8.41 -9.94 13.93
N PHE A 185 -8.70 -8.65 13.81
CA PHE A 185 -9.86 -8.16 13.06
C PHE A 185 -9.78 -8.49 11.57
N SER A 186 -8.64 -8.25 10.92
CA SER A 186 -8.45 -8.57 9.49
C SER A 186 -8.52 -10.08 9.26
N ILE A 187 -7.86 -10.89 10.10
CA ILE A 187 -7.92 -12.36 10.04
C ILE A 187 -9.36 -12.88 10.25
N ARG A 188 -10.14 -12.28 11.15
CA ARG A 188 -11.56 -12.61 11.31
C ARG A 188 -12.37 -12.25 10.08
N SER A 189 -12.08 -11.11 9.45
CA SER A 189 -12.71 -10.69 8.20
C SER A 189 -12.39 -11.70 7.08
N LEU A 190 -11.13 -12.11 6.93
CA LEU A 190 -10.73 -13.16 6.01
C LEU A 190 -11.51 -14.46 6.24
N ASN A 191 -11.60 -14.91 7.50
CA ASN A 191 -12.33 -16.13 7.85
C ASN A 191 -13.84 -16.04 7.61
N LYS A 192 -14.44 -14.87 7.83
CA LYS A 192 -15.87 -14.64 7.54
C LYS A 192 -16.17 -14.80 6.06
N CYS A 193 -15.30 -14.28 5.18
CA CYS A 193 -15.41 -14.52 3.74
C CYS A 193 -15.32 -16.03 3.42
N ASN A 194 -14.39 -16.77 4.03
CA ASN A 194 -14.29 -18.24 3.86
C ASN A 194 -15.53 -19.00 4.37
N SER A 195 -16.17 -18.47 5.40
CA SER A 195 -17.39 -19.04 5.98
C SER A 195 -18.65 -18.67 5.18
N ASN A 196 -18.51 -18.17 3.94
CA ASN A 196 -19.61 -17.76 3.08
C ASN A 196 -20.53 -16.68 3.69
N LYS A 197 -20.01 -15.92 4.67
CA LYS A 197 -20.73 -14.79 5.27
C LYS A 197 -20.39 -13.52 4.49
N LEU A 198 -21.44 -12.80 4.10
CA LEU A 198 -21.30 -11.49 3.48
C LEU A 198 -20.48 -10.56 4.38
N ILE A 199 -19.48 -9.92 3.77
CA ILE A 199 -18.84 -8.73 4.32
C ILE A 199 -19.25 -7.56 3.43
N ASP A 200 -19.43 -6.37 4.01
CA ASP A 200 -19.87 -5.15 3.31
C ASP A 200 -19.19 -4.90 1.95
N ALA A 201 -17.93 -5.36 1.76
CA ALA A 201 -17.16 -5.24 0.53
C ALA A 201 -17.09 -6.50 -0.37
N LEU A 202 -17.50 -7.68 0.10
CA LEU A 202 -17.27 -8.95 -0.58
C LEU A 202 -18.28 -10.05 -0.18
N ASP A 203 -18.90 -10.67 -1.19
CA ASP A 203 -19.71 -11.89 -1.09
C ASP A 203 -19.08 -13.01 -1.93
N LEU A 204 -18.29 -13.88 -1.29
CA LEU A 204 -17.66 -15.01 -2.00
C LEU A 204 -18.66 -16.08 -2.42
N THR A 205 -19.87 -16.13 -1.86
CA THR A 205 -20.90 -17.10 -2.25
C THR A 205 -21.52 -16.70 -3.58
N LYS A 206 -21.84 -15.41 -3.72
CA LYS A 206 -22.47 -14.85 -4.93
C LYS A 206 -21.45 -14.36 -5.96
N GLY A 207 -20.17 -14.38 -5.63
CA GLY A 207 -19.09 -13.82 -6.43
C GLY A 207 -19.16 -12.31 -6.58
N LEU A 208 -19.59 -11.57 -5.56
CA LEU A 208 -19.76 -10.12 -5.64
C LEU A 208 -18.62 -9.39 -4.93
N ILE A 209 -17.96 -8.48 -5.63
CA ILE A 209 -16.98 -7.54 -5.06
C ILE A 209 -17.58 -6.13 -5.13
N PHE A 210 -17.61 -5.43 -4.00
CA PHE A 210 -18.16 -4.08 -3.90
C PHE A 210 -17.07 -3.04 -3.65
N PHE A 211 -17.15 -1.91 -4.34
CA PHE A 211 -16.27 -0.77 -4.12
C PHE A 211 -17.04 0.54 -4.09
N ASP A 212 -16.72 1.37 -3.11
CA ASP A 212 -17.23 2.72 -2.95
C ASP A 212 -16.10 3.63 -2.45
N GLY A 213 -15.79 4.67 -3.21
CA GLY A 213 -14.81 5.71 -2.84
C GLY A 213 -15.10 6.38 -1.49
N LYS A 214 -16.37 6.55 -1.15
CA LYS A 214 -16.82 7.30 0.03
C LYS A 214 -17.06 6.41 1.24
N ASN A 215 -17.44 5.15 1.03
CA ASN A 215 -17.67 4.20 2.12
C ASN A 215 -16.42 3.36 2.42
N PHE A 216 -15.77 3.64 3.55
CA PHE A 216 -14.57 2.90 3.97
C PHE A 216 -14.81 1.39 4.15
N ARG A 217 -16.04 0.94 4.38
CA ARG A 217 -16.35 -0.49 4.53
C ARG A 217 -16.47 -1.23 3.20
N LYS A 218 -16.60 -0.51 2.08
CA LYS A 218 -16.76 -1.06 0.72
C LYS A 218 -15.51 -0.76 -0.11
N LYS A 219 -14.39 -1.42 0.19
CA LYS A 219 -13.12 -1.25 -0.53
C LYS A 219 -12.62 -2.56 -1.15
N ALA A 220 -13.50 -3.27 -1.86
CA ALA A 220 -13.19 -4.54 -2.51
C ALA A 220 -12.44 -5.51 -1.56
N THR A 221 -11.36 -6.11 -2.04
CA THR A 221 -10.49 -7.06 -1.32
C THR A 221 -9.59 -6.42 -0.24
N LYS A 222 -9.56 -5.09 -0.13
CA LYS A 222 -8.60 -4.35 0.71
C LYS A 222 -8.60 -4.82 2.16
N TYR A 223 -9.74 -4.77 2.84
CA TYR A 223 -9.81 -5.06 4.28
C TYR A 223 -9.98 -6.53 4.61
N SER A 224 -10.61 -7.31 3.73
CA SER A 224 -10.85 -8.73 3.95
C SER A 224 -9.61 -9.58 3.69
N HIS A 225 -8.73 -9.16 2.76
CA HIS A 225 -7.61 -10.00 2.33
C HIS A 225 -6.26 -9.28 2.32
N LEU A 226 -6.10 -8.14 1.63
CA LEU A 226 -4.81 -7.43 1.58
C LEU A 226 -4.32 -7.04 2.99
N ARG A 227 -5.18 -6.41 3.79
CA ARG A 227 -4.86 -6.03 5.18
C ARG A 227 -4.58 -7.24 6.07
N SER A 228 -5.16 -8.40 5.77
CA SER A 228 -4.90 -9.64 6.52
C SER A 228 -3.46 -10.12 6.35
N ILE A 229 -2.94 -10.07 5.12
CA ILE A 229 -1.55 -10.40 4.81
C ILE A 229 -0.63 -9.34 5.43
N GLN A 230 -0.85 -8.06 5.10
CA GLN A 230 0.00 -6.95 5.56
C GLN A 230 0.14 -6.90 7.07
N TYR A 231 -0.97 -6.88 7.83
CA TYR A 231 -0.91 -6.77 9.28
C TYR A 231 -0.30 -8.00 9.96
N LYS A 232 -0.35 -9.17 9.31
CA LYS A 232 0.30 -10.37 9.84
C LYS A 232 1.83 -10.30 9.65
N LEU A 233 2.29 -9.78 8.52
CA LEU A 233 3.72 -9.50 8.29
C LEU A 233 4.22 -8.37 9.21
N ASP A 234 3.45 -7.29 9.36
CA ASP A 234 3.78 -6.17 10.26
C ASP A 234 3.92 -6.62 11.71
N LYS A 235 3.04 -7.54 12.14
CA LYS A 235 3.14 -8.14 13.48
C LYS A 235 4.46 -8.90 13.63
N ALA A 236 4.84 -9.73 12.66
CA ALA A 236 6.09 -10.49 12.71
C ALA A 236 7.32 -9.55 12.79
N ILE A 237 7.31 -8.45 12.02
CA ILE A 237 8.32 -7.40 12.09
C ILE A 237 8.35 -6.76 13.49
N CYS A 238 7.20 -6.35 14.02
CA CYS A 238 7.11 -5.72 15.33
C CYS A 238 7.59 -6.66 16.45
N ASP A 239 7.18 -7.92 16.45
CA ASP A 239 7.64 -8.91 17.44
C ASP A 239 9.15 -9.10 17.36
N HIS A 240 9.71 -9.18 16.14
CA HIS A 240 11.14 -9.36 15.96
C HIS A 240 11.96 -8.16 16.48
N ILE A 241 11.55 -6.94 16.17
CA ILE A 241 12.18 -5.71 16.68
C ILE A 241 12.06 -5.62 18.21
N ARG A 242 10.87 -5.93 18.75
CA ARG A 242 10.60 -5.84 20.19
C ARG A 242 11.35 -6.87 21.01
N GLU A 243 11.44 -8.10 20.52
CA GLU A 243 11.82 -9.26 21.33
C GLU A 243 13.21 -9.81 21.01
N LYS A 244 13.76 -9.53 19.82
CA LYS A 244 14.97 -10.22 19.33
C LYS A 244 16.12 -9.29 18.95
N LEU A 245 15.82 -8.12 18.40
CA LEU A 245 16.86 -7.23 17.86
C LEU A 245 17.33 -6.17 18.86
N SER A 246 18.63 -5.92 18.91
CA SER A 246 19.19 -4.67 19.45
C SER A 246 18.73 -3.46 18.62
N GLU A 247 18.95 -2.24 19.11
CA GLU A 247 18.60 -1.04 18.34
C GLU A 247 19.38 -0.93 17.03
N LYS A 248 20.68 -1.25 17.07
CA LYS A 248 21.54 -1.25 15.88
C LYS A 248 21.04 -2.26 14.84
N GLU A 249 20.76 -3.49 15.25
CA GLU A 249 20.23 -4.52 14.35
C GLU A 249 18.84 -4.14 13.82
N SER A 250 17.98 -3.53 14.65
CA SER A 250 16.67 -3.03 14.22
C SER A 250 16.79 -1.96 13.14
N PHE A 251 17.77 -1.07 13.28
CA PHE A 251 18.05 -0.01 12.32
C PHE A 251 18.51 -0.58 10.97
N GLU A 252 19.48 -1.51 10.99
CA GLU A 252 19.96 -2.19 9.79
C GLU A 252 18.84 -3.01 9.12
N PHE A 253 18.01 -3.68 9.93
CA PHE A 253 16.85 -4.44 9.46
C PHE A 253 15.85 -3.54 8.72
N LEU A 254 15.39 -2.44 9.35
CA LEU A 254 14.42 -1.53 8.72
C LEU A 254 14.97 -0.80 7.50
N THR A 255 16.26 -0.45 7.49
CA THR A 255 16.90 0.22 6.34
C THR A 255 16.92 -0.68 5.09
N LYS A 256 17.06 -1.99 5.27
CA LYS A 256 17.06 -2.98 4.18
C LYS A 256 15.67 -3.51 3.81
N MET A 257 14.62 -3.10 4.53
CA MET A 257 13.28 -3.64 4.35
C MET A 257 12.69 -3.19 3.00
N PRO A 258 12.32 -4.13 2.12
CA PRO A 258 11.77 -3.79 0.81
C PRO A 258 10.34 -3.24 0.93
N ALA A 259 9.93 -2.48 -0.09
CA ALA A 259 8.66 -1.76 -0.11
C ALA A 259 7.49 -2.64 -0.54
N ASN A 260 7.71 -3.40 -1.62
CA ASN A 260 6.70 -4.28 -2.16
C ASN A 260 6.49 -5.49 -1.25
N ILE A 261 5.25 -5.92 -1.07
CA ILE A 261 4.92 -7.03 -0.18
C ILE A 261 5.49 -8.38 -0.64
N ASN A 262 5.67 -8.61 -1.95
CA ASN A 262 6.27 -9.85 -2.42
C ASN A 262 7.74 -9.95 -2.02
N ASP A 263 8.50 -8.88 -2.26
CA ASP A 263 9.90 -8.77 -1.82
C ASP A 263 9.99 -8.83 -0.29
N LEU A 264 9.01 -8.26 0.42
CA LEU A 264 8.94 -8.33 1.88
C LEU A 264 8.75 -9.76 2.37
N ILE A 265 7.93 -10.57 1.72
CA ILE A 265 7.78 -12.00 2.05
C ILE A 265 9.13 -12.72 1.93
N ASP A 266 9.90 -12.45 0.87
CA ASP A 266 11.24 -13.03 0.69
C ASP A 266 12.21 -12.53 1.75
N TYR A 267 12.23 -11.23 2.01
CA TYR A 267 13.07 -10.63 3.03
C TYR A 267 12.80 -11.20 4.43
N LEU A 268 11.53 -11.32 4.83
CA LEU A 268 11.16 -11.91 6.12
C LEU A 268 11.48 -13.40 6.19
N SER A 269 11.40 -14.12 5.06
CA SER A 269 11.87 -15.50 4.94
C SER A 269 13.38 -15.61 5.16
N SER A 270 14.18 -14.78 4.49
CA SER A 270 15.65 -14.79 4.64
C SER A 270 16.10 -14.43 6.06
N ASN A 271 15.30 -13.66 6.79
CA ASN A 271 15.52 -13.33 8.20
C ASN A 271 14.91 -14.35 9.17
N LYS A 272 14.39 -15.49 8.69
CA LYS A 272 13.81 -16.57 9.50
C LYS A 272 12.51 -16.22 10.26
N LEU A 273 11.80 -15.18 9.82
CA LEU A 273 10.51 -14.79 10.43
C LEU A 273 9.33 -15.61 9.87
N LEU A 274 9.53 -16.31 8.75
CA LEU A 274 8.51 -17.10 8.04
C LEU A 274 8.89 -18.58 7.91
N ASP A 275 9.65 -19.13 8.87
CA ASP A 275 10.17 -20.51 8.82
C ASP A 275 9.09 -21.59 8.94
N LYS A 276 7.92 -21.24 9.48
CA LYS A 276 6.79 -22.17 9.65
C LYS A 276 5.95 -22.36 8.39
N ILE A 277 6.21 -21.58 7.36
CA ILE A 277 5.56 -21.72 6.05
C ILE A 277 6.59 -22.17 5.02
N SER A 278 6.19 -23.14 4.19
CA SER A 278 7.04 -23.69 3.14
C SER A 278 7.30 -22.68 2.02
N VAL A 279 8.30 -22.95 1.17
CA VAL A 279 8.58 -22.15 -0.04
C VAL A 279 7.34 -22.07 -0.95
N ALA A 280 6.65 -23.20 -1.15
CA ALA A 280 5.41 -23.23 -1.93
C ALA A 280 4.31 -22.35 -1.33
N GLU A 281 4.16 -22.33 0.00
CA GLU A 281 3.18 -21.47 0.67
C GLU A 281 3.53 -19.98 0.56
N LYS A 282 4.82 -19.62 0.56
CA LYS A 282 5.27 -18.24 0.31
C LYS A 282 4.86 -17.78 -1.09
N GLU A 283 5.07 -18.62 -2.10
CA GLU A 283 4.66 -18.32 -3.48
C GLU A 283 3.14 -18.21 -3.63
N ILE A 284 2.37 -19.06 -2.94
CA ILE A 284 0.91 -18.94 -2.89
C ILE A 284 0.50 -17.61 -2.24
N LEU A 285 1.16 -17.21 -1.16
CA LEU A 285 0.87 -15.96 -0.46
C LEU A 285 1.13 -14.73 -1.33
N LYS A 286 2.24 -14.71 -2.10
CA LYS A 286 2.54 -13.65 -3.08
C LYS A 286 1.48 -13.57 -4.17
N LYS A 287 1.12 -14.72 -4.77
CA LYS A 287 0.07 -14.80 -5.80
C LYS A 287 -1.28 -14.33 -5.26
N ALA A 288 -1.60 -14.69 -4.02
CA ALA A 288 -2.80 -14.24 -3.33
C ALA A 288 -2.86 -12.73 -3.12
N TYR A 289 -1.75 -12.17 -2.64
CA TYR A 289 -1.63 -10.74 -2.47
C TYR A 289 -1.81 -9.99 -3.81
N ASN A 290 -1.14 -10.44 -4.87
CA ASN A 290 -1.24 -9.83 -6.21
C ASN A 290 -2.66 -9.93 -6.80
N LEU A 291 -3.32 -11.09 -6.68
CA LEU A 291 -4.69 -11.28 -7.16
C LEU A 291 -5.66 -10.33 -6.46
N SER A 292 -5.52 -10.16 -5.16
CA SER A 292 -6.37 -9.22 -4.43
C SER A 292 -6.07 -7.77 -4.76
N LEU A 293 -4.81 -7.42 -4.97
CA LEU A 293 -4.43 -6.08 -5.38
C LEU A 293 -5.01 -5.75 -6.76
N MET A 294 -4.98 -6.71 -7.68
CA MET A 294 -5.62 -6.61 -9.00
C MET A 294 -7.12 -6.29 -8.88
N TYR A 295 -7.89 -7.05 -8.09
CA TYR A 295 -9.33 -6.79 -7.93
C TYR A 295 -9.63 -5.45 -7.26
N LEU A 296 -8.79 -5.00 -6.32
CA LEU A 296 -8.90 -3.66 -5.76
C LEU A 296 -8.71 -2.59 -6.85
N HIS A 297 -7.68 -2.73 -7.69
CA HIS A 297 -7.40 -1.77 -8.76
C HIS A 297 -8.47 -1.75 -9.85
N ILE A 298 -8.98 -2.91 -10.26
CA ILE A 298 -10.09 -2.97 -11.22
C ILE A 298 -11.28 -2.18 -10.67
N ALA A 299 -11.64 -2.41 -9.40
CA ALA A 299 -12.76 -1.73 -8.77
C ALA A 299 -12.52 -0.22 -8.60
N GLN A 300 -11.30 0.20 -8.25
CA GLN A 300 -10.92 1.61 -8.16
C GLN A 300 -10.99 2.31 -9.52
N ASN A 301 -10.46 1.70 -10.56
CA ASN A 301 -10.46 2.26 -11.90
C ASN A 301 -11.89 2.43 -12.44
N LEU A 302 -12.74 1.43 -12.23
CA LEU A 302 -14.16 1.53 -12.56
C LEU A 302 -14.84 2.65 -11.77
N TYR A 303 -14.54 2.80 -10.48
CA TYR A 303 -15.12 3.87 -9.66
C TYR A 303 -14.73 5.25 -10.18
N VAL A 304 -13.46 5.48 -10.52
CA VAL A 304 -12.98 6.76 -11.06
C VAL A 304 -13.62 7.03 -12.43
N ALA A 305 -13.67 6.02 -13.31
CA ALA A 305 -14.24 6.18 -14.65
C ALA A 305 -15.76 6.45 -14.63
N MET A 306 -16.48 5.86 -13.68
CA MET A 306 -17.94 5.91 -13.62
C MET A 306 -18.49 6.92 -12.61
N ASN A 307 -17.65 7.39 -11.68
CA ASN A 307 -18.01 8.26 -10.56
C ASN A 307 -19.22 7.76 -9.73
N LYS A 308 -19.30 6.44 -9.52
CA LYS A 308 -20.34 5.79 -8.70
C LYS A 308 -19.82 4.50 -8.07
N SER A 309 -20.53 4.00 -7.06
CA SER A 309 -20.22 2.71 -6.43
C SER A 309 -20.24 1.57 -7.46
N ILE A 310 -19.29 0.65 -7.31
CA ILE A 310 -19.00 -0.44 -8.25
C ILE A 310 -19.37 -1.78 -7.62
N GLU A 311 -19.92 -2.65 -8.45
CA GLU A 311 -20.15 -4.06 -8.17
C GLU A 311 -19.52 -4.88 -9.31
N ILE A 312 -18.66 -5.83 -8.96
CA ILE A 312 -18.04 -6.77 -9.90
C ILE A 312 -18.60 -8.15 -9.59
N LYS A 313 -19.13 -8.82 -10.61
CA LYS A 313 -19.65 -10.18 -10.55
C LYS A 313 -18.59 -11.14 -11.10
N LEU A 314 -18.16 -12.09 -10.29
CA LEU A 314 -17.26 -13.18 -10.66
C LEU A 314 -18.05 -14.47 -10.82
N GLU A 315 -17.69 -15.26 -11.84
CA GLU A 315 -18.37 -16.52 -12.14
C GLU A 315 -17.35 -17.60 -12.55
N GLY A 316 -17.79 -18.86 -12.47
CA GLY A 316 -17.00 -20.01 -12.91
C GLY A 316 -15.61 -20.08 -12.26
N SER A 317 -14.57 -20.19 -13.10
CA SER A 317 -13.18 -20.36 -12.65
C SER A 317 -12.62 -19.17 -11.88
N GLN A 318 -13.04 -17.94 -12.18
CA GLN A 318 -12.58 -16.72 -11.49
C GLN A 318 -13.07 -16.67 -10.05
N LEU A 319 -14.34 -17.05 -9.83
CA LEU A 319 -14.90 -17.17 -8.49
C LEU A 319 -14.19 -18.26 -7.68
N LYS A 320 -14.01 -19.44 -8.29
CA LYS A 320 -13.32 -20.55 -7.64
C LYS A 320 -11.89 -20.20 -7.25
N GLU A 321 -11.14 -19.55 -8.14
CA GLU A 321 -9.79 -19.10 -7.85
C GLU A 321 -9.75 -18.12 -6.67
N LEU A 322 -10.65 -17.15 -6.61
CA LEU A 322 -10.71 -16.20 -5.50
C LEU A 322 -11.09 -16.90 -4.17
N GLN A 323 -12.02 -17.84 -4.20
CA GLN A 323 -12.40 -18.65 -3.02
C GLN A 323 -11.22 -19.49 -2.52
N ASP A 324 -10.55 -20.22 -3.41
CA ASP A 324 -9.38 -21.03 -3.09
C ASP A 324 -8.25 -20.15 -2.53
N ASN A 325 -8.11 -18.94 -3.08
CA ASN A 325 -7.14 -17.95 -2.64
C ASN A 325 -7.38 -17.48 -1.20
N PHE A 326 -8.61 -17.12 -0.85
CA PHE A 326 -8.98 -16.69 0.50
C PHE A 326 -8.84 -17.83 1.52
N ASN A 327 -9.26 -19.04 1.15
CA ASN A 327 -9.16 -20.23 1.98
C ASN A 327 -7.70 -20.59 2.29
N THR A 328 -6.87 -20.64 1.25
CA THR A 328 -5.46 -21.03 1.38
C THR A 328 -4.66 -19.96 2.12
N THR A 329 -4.91 -18.68 1.82
CA THR A 329 -4.27 -17.56 2.54
C THR A 329 -4.57 -17.64 4.04
N TYR A 330 -5.82 -17.88 4.42
CA TYR A 330 -6.16 -18.00 5.85
C TYR A 330 -5.35 -19.09 6.54
N LYS A 331 -5.26 -20.29 5.95
CA LYS A 331 -4.48 -21.41 6.49
C LYS A 331 -2.99 -21.08 6.64
N ILE A 332 -2.40 -20.42 5.63
CA ILE A 332 -1.00 -19.99 5.66
C ILE A 332 -0.78 -18.95 6.76
N LEU A 333 -1.64 -17.92 6.84
CA LEU A 333 -1.49 -16.85 7.82
C LEU A 333 -1.63 -17.32 9.28
N GLN A 334 -2.34 -18.43 9.55
CA GLN A 334 -2.38 -19.03 10.89
C GLN A 334 -1.02 -19.59 11.35
N LYS A 335 -0.13 -19.93 10.41
CA LYS A 335 1.20 -20.50 10.71
C LYS A 335 2.24 -19.44 11.04
N ILE A 336 2.05 -18.21 10.56
CA ILE A 336 2.89 -17.06 10.92
C ILE A 336 2.55 -16.69 12.37
N GLN A 337 3.52 -16.70 13.28
CA GLN A 337 3.25 -16.41 14.68
C GLN A 337 3.08 -14.93 14.93
#